data_AF-A0A358MDD3-F1
#
_entry.id   AF-A0A358MDD3-F1
#
_cell.length_a   1.000
_cell.length_b   1.000
_cell.length_c   1.000
_cell.angle_alpha   90.00
_cell.angle_beta   90.00
_cell.angle_gamma   90.00
#
_symmetry.space_group_name_H-M   'P 1'
#
loop_
_entity.id
_entity.type
_entity.pdbx_description
1 polymer ?
#
loop_
_entity_poly.entity_id
_entity_poly.type
_entity_poly.pdbx_seq_one_letter_code
_entity_poly.pdbx_strand_id
1 'polypeptide(L)'
;ILSLASPPFELYADPAKSLDLATIASDSMAELCQQYPDRFPGFIGTAIMSYPEKMVEDARRNIEDLGAVGMQIFTNVMGKPLDFPEFDPFFEYMASTGKPIWMHPSRGANFTDYLTEEQSEYEIWWTFGWPYETSAAMARLVFSGTFDRHPNLKIITHHAGGMIPFFEGRVGAGWDQMGARTTSRDLQKVLKA
;
A
#
# COMPACT_ATOMS: atom_id res chain seq x y z
N ILE A 1 -6.86 6.87 15.82
CA ILE A 1 -7.28 5.88 14.82
C ILE A 1 -6.46 4.62 15.05
N LEU A 2 -7.11 3.47 15.22
CA LEU A 2 -6.43 2.19 15.38
C LEU A 2 -6.06 1.60 14.02
N SER A 3 -4.92 0.93 13.96
CA SER A 3 -4.45 0.17 12.82
C SER A 3 -3.70 -1.05 13.32
N LEU A 4 -3.82 -2.19 12.64
CA LEU A 4 -3.01 -3.35 12.96
C LEU A 4 -1.56 -3.10 12.54
N ALA A 5 -0.61 -3.47 13.39
CA ALA A 5 0.81 -3.32 13.10
C ALA A 5 1.27 -4.29 12.00
N SER A 6 2.35 -3.94 11.30
CA SER A 6 3.10 -4.87 10.45
C SER A 6 3.59 -6.07 11.27
N PRO A 7 3.83 -7.26 10.67
CA PRO A 7 3.90 -7.55 9.23
C PRO A 7 2.56 -7.81 8.53
N PRO A 8 2.54 -7.83 7.17
CA PRO A 8 1.42 -8.38 6.40
C PRO A 8 1.13 -9.85 6.76
N PHE A 9 -0.15 -10.24 6.76
CA PHE A 9 -0.56 -11.60 7.09
C PHE A 9 0.04 -12.65 6.14
N GLU A 10 0.16 -12.31 4.86
CA GLU A 10 0.66 -13.19 3.80
C GLU A 10 2.12 -13.62 3.98
N LEU A 11 2.87 -12.98 4.89
CA LEU A 11 4.23 -13.41 5.23
C LEU A 11 4.25 -14.70 6.06
N TYR A 12 3.15 -15.07 6.72
CA TYR A 12 3.10 -16.20 7.64
C TYR A 12 1.79 -17.00 7.61
N ALA A 13 0.85 -16.63 6.75
CA ALA A 13 -0.43 -17.30 6.57
C ALA A 13 -0.77 -17.43 5.08
N ASP A 14 -1.47 -18.52 4.73
CA ASP A 14 -2.08 -18.66 3.41
C ASP A 14 -3.27 -17.67 3.24
N PRO A 15 -3.82 -17.50 2.04
CA PRO A 15 -4.90 -16.53 1.80
C PRO A 15 -6.14 -16.72 2.68
N ALA A 16 -6.60 -17.97 2.87
CA ALA A 16 -7.77 -18.26 3.68
C ALA A 16 -7.51 -17.95 5.16
N LYS A 17 -6.33 -18.33 5.65
CA LYS A 17 -5.92 -18.03 7.02
C LYS A 17 -5.68 -16.55 7.25
N SER A 18 -5.20 -15.82 6.24
CA SER A 18 -5.06 -14.37 6.28
C SER A 18 -6.41 -13.68 6.44
N LEU A 19 -7.45 -14.15 5.75
CA LEU A 19 -8.83 -13.68 5.92
C LEU A 19 -9.36 -13.93 7.33
N ASP A 20 -9.13 -15.13 7.89
CA ASP A 20 -9.54 -15.43 9.28
C ASP A 20 -8.89 -14.45 10.27
N LEU A 21 -7.57 -14.21 10.13
CA LEU A 21 -6.83 -13.33 11.02
C LEU A 21 -7.24 -11.86 10.85
N ALA A 22 -7.46 -11.42 9.61
CA ALA A 22 -7.97 -10.08 9.31
C ALA A 22 -9.35 -9.86 9.91
N THR A 23 -10.24 -10.85 9.82
CA THR A 23 -11.58 -10.81 10.43
C THR A 23 -11.49 -10.60 11.94
N ILE A 24 -10.68 -11.43 12.63
CA ILE A 24 -10.47 -11.31 14.08
C ILE A 24 -9.92 -9.93 14.44
N ALA A 25 -8.93 -9.43 13.70
CA ALA A 25 -8.30 -8.14 13.95
C ALA A 25 -9.30 -6.99 13.79
N SER A 26 -10.07 -6.97 12.71
CA SER A 26 -11.06 -5.94 12.43
C SER A 26 -12.21 -5.95 13.41
N ASP A 27 -12.72 -7.12 13.78
CA ASP A 27 -13.78 -7.27 14.79
C ASP A 27 -13.31 -6.73 16.14
N SER A 28 -12.08 -7.07 16.55
CA SER A 28 -11.49 -6.59 17.80
C SER A 28 -11.30 -5.07 17.81
N MET A 29 -10.83 -4.48 16.70
CA MET A 29 -10.66 -3.03 16.60
C MET A 29 -12.00 -2.29 16.59
N ALA A 30 -13.01 -2.83 15.92
CA ALA A 30 -14.36 -2.29 15.92
C ALA A 30 -14.95 -2.32 17.33
N GLU A 31 -14.81 -3.43 18.05
CA GLU A 31 -15.24 -3.56 19.46
C GLU A 31 -14.56 -2.53 20.35
N LEU A 32 -13.23 -2.34 20.23
CA LEU A 32 -12.50 -1.33 20.99
C LEU A 32 -12.99 0.10 20.71
N CYS A 33 -13.30 0.42 19.45
CA CYS A 33 -13.85 1.73 19.09
C CYS A 33 -15.27 1.93 19.66
N GLN A 34 -16.09 0.88 19.69
CA GLN A 34 -17.42 0.93 20.30
C GLN A 34 -17.36 1.05 21.83
N GLN A 35 -16.43 0.36 22.47
CA GLN A 35 -16.29 0.36 23.93
C GLN A 35 -15.67 1.67 24.46
N TYR A 36 -14.76 2.29 23.71
CA TYR A 36 -14.05 3.49 24.13
C TYR A 36 -14.03 4.60 23.04
N PRO A 37 -15.19 5.11 22.62
CA PRO A 37 -15.30 6.04 21.48
C PRO A 37 -14.57 7.36 21.71
N ASP A 38 -14.47 7.84 22.95
CA ASP A 38 -13.75 9.06 23.31
C ASP A 38 -12.21 8.91 23.22
N ARG A 39 -11.71 7.68 23.10
CA ARG A 39 -10.27 7.35 23.04
C ARG A 39 -9.86 6.82 21.68
N PHE A 40 -10.71 6.01 21.07
CA PHE A 40 -10.49 5.39 19.77
C PHE A 40 -11.58 5.84 18.80
N PRO A 41 -11.39 7.00 18.11
CA PRO A 41 -12.43 7.59 17.26
C PRO A 41 -12.68 6.84 15.94
N GLY A 42 -12.09 5.65 15.77
CA GLY A 42 -12.18 4.85 14.56
C GLY A 42 -10.95 3.97 14.35
N PHE A 43 -11.08 3.03 13.43
CA PHE A 43 -10.02 2.10 13.03
C PHE A 43 -9.97 1.97 11.51
N ILE A 44 -8.86 1.45 11.00
CA ILE A 44 -8.74 1.00 9.62
C ILE A 44 -8.68 -0.53 9.58
N GLY A 45 -9.36 -1.14 8.60
CA GLY A 45 -9.24 -2.58 8.36
C GLY A 45 -7.89 -2.92 7.74
N THR A 46 -7.45 -4.18 7.81
CA THR A 46 -6.24 -4.64 7.10
C THR A 46 -6.66 -5.41 5.86
N ALA A 47 -6.31 -4.93 4.67
CA ALA A 47 -6.74 -5.56 3.43
C ALA A 47 -5.94 -6.85 3.15
N ILE A 48 -6.67 -7.91 2.81
CA ILE A 48 -6.11 -9.20 2.41
C ILE A 48 -5.75 -9.23 0.92
N MET A 49 -4.84 -8.35 0.51
CA MET A 49 -4.47 -8.17 -0.92
C MET A 49 -3.91 -9.45 -1.56
N SER A 50 -3.39 -10.38 -0.76
CA SER A 50 -2.93 -11.71 -1.18
C SER A 50 -4.06 -12.68 -1.54
N TYR A 51 -5.33 -12.30 -1.33
CA TYR A 51 -6.51 -13.09 -1.66
C TYR A 51 -7.45 -12.33 -2.63
N PRO A 52 -7.10 -12.19 -3.92
CA PRO A 52 -7.83 -11.35 -4.87
C PRO A 52 -9.33 -11.68 -5.00
N GLU A 53 -9.70 -12.95 -4.82
CA GLU A 53 -11.09 -13.39 -4.89
C GLU A 53 -11.95 -12.89 -3.71
N LYS A 54 -11.32 -12.50 -2.59
CA LYS A 54 -11.99 -12.09 -1.35
C LYS A 54 -11.66 -10.68 -0.88
N MET A 55 -10.59 -10.05 -1.38
CA MET A 55 -10.12 -8.75 -0.89
C MET A 55 -11.18 -7.63 -0.97
N VAL A 56 -12.03 -7.62 -1.99
CA VAL A 56 -13.09 -6.61 -2.12
C VAL A 56 -14.26 -6.91 -1.19
N GLU A 57 -14.65 -8.18 -1.05
CA GLU A 57 -15.71 -8.61 -0.14
C GLU A 57 -15.35 -8.30 1.32
N ASP A 58 -14.11 -8.59 1.71
CA ASP A 58 -13.60 -8.29 3.05
C ASP A 58 -13.47 -6.77 3.29
N ALA A 59 -12.97 -6.02 2.30
CA ALA A 59 -12.93 -4.56 2.40
C ALA A 59 -14.34 -3.95 2.55
N ARG A 60 -15.35 -4.48 1.84
CA ARG A 60 -16.76 -4.09 2.02
C ARG A 60 -17.24 -4.32 3.43
N ARG A 61 -17.01 -5.53 3.96
CA ARG A 61 -17.35 -5.85 5.34
C ARG A 61 -16.75 -4.84 6.34
N ASN A 62 -15.46 -4.53 6.17
CA ASN A 62 -14.76 -3.59 7.05
C ASN A 62 -15.39 -2.19 7.00
N ILE A 63 -15.60 -1.65 5.80
CA ILE A 63 -16.08 -0.27 5.61
C ILE A 63 -17.57 -0.12 5.91
N GLU A 64 -18.39 -1.04 5.40
CA GLU A 64 -19.86 -0.91 5.38
C GLU A 64 -20.50 -1.49 6.65
N ASP A 65 -20.01 -2.65 7.14
CA ASP A 65 -20.63 -3.32 8.29
C ASP A 65 -19.98 -2.92 9.61
N LEU A 66 -18.64 -2.81 9.64
CA LEU A 66 -17.89 -2.53 10.87
C LEU A 66 -17.59 -1.04 11.08
N GLY A 67 -17.78 -0.21 10.07
CA GLY A 67 -17.55 1.23 10.15
C GLY A 67 -16.07 1.63 10.12
N ALA A 68 -15.20 0.82 9.52
CA ALA A 68 -13.80 1.19 9.30
C ALA A 68 -13.72 2.51 8.52
N VAL A 69 -12.80 3.39 8.93
CA VAL A 69 -12.62 4.70 8.29
C VAL A 69 -11.66 4.67 7.10
N GLY A 70 -11.15 3.49 6.76
CA GLY A 70 -10.22 3.25 5.66
C GLY A 70 -9.67 1.82 5.72
N MET A 71 -8.79 1.49 4.77
CA MET A 71 -8.13 0.18 4.70
C MET A 71 -6.62 0.34 4.64
N GLN A 72 -5.88 -0.47 5.39
CA GLN A 72 -4.42 -0.56 5.31
C GLN A 72 -4.01 -1.54 4.21
N ILE A 73 -3.04 -1.14 3.39
CA ILE A 73 -2.31 -2.02 2.48
C ILE A 73 -0.81 -1.87 2.70
N PHE A 74 -0.04 -2.81 2.16
CA PHE A 74 1.41 -2.69 2.08
C PHE A 74 1.87 -2.27 0.68
N THR A 75 3.10 -1.79 0.57
CA THR A 75 3.72 -1.29 -0.69
C THR A 75 3.87 -2.36 -1.77
N ASN A 76 3.79 -3.63 -1.41
CA ASN A 76 3.81 -4.78 -2.32
C ASN A 76 3.00 -5.94 -1.69
N VAL A 77 2.64 -6.93 -2.52
CA VAL A 77 1.95 -8.16 -2.09
C VAL A 77 2.84 -9.34 -2.48
N MET A 78 3.55 -9.93 -1.52
CA MET A 78 4.50 -11.03 -1.77
C MET A 78 5.51 -10.70 -2.89
N GLY A 79 6.05 -9.48 -2.90
CA GLY A 79 6.96 -8.99 -3.93
C GLY A 79 6.29 -8.54 -5.23
N LYS A 80 4.98 -8.76 -5.39
CA LYS A 80 4.21 -8.23 -6.53
C LYS A 80 3.92 -6.74 -6.31
N PRO A 81 4.07 -5.91 -7.34
CA PRO A 81 3.77 -4.49 -7.25
C PRO A 81 2.26 -4.23 -7.37
N LEU A 82 1.80 -3.15 -6.74
CA LEU A 82 0.38 -2.82 -6.61
C LEU A 82 -0.30 -2.40 -7.92
N ASP A 83 0.46 -2.05 -8.95
CA ASP A 83 -0.05 -1.70 -10.28
C ASP A 83 -0.35 -2.92 -11.17
N PHE A 84 -0.29 -4.14 -10.61
CA PHE A 84 -0.74 -5.33 -11.33
C PHE A 84 -2.28 -5.37 -11.44
N PRO A 85 -2.84 -5.82 -12.58
CA PRO A 85 -4.29 -5.79 -12.83
C PRO A 85 -5.13 -6.53 -11.79
N GLU A 86 -4.56 -7.56 -11.14
CA GLU A 86 -5.25 -8.34 -10.11
C GLU A 86 -5.64 -7.51 -8.87
N PHE A 87 -4.96 -6.37 -8.64
CA PHE A 87 -5.22 -5.47 -7.50
C PHE A 87 -6.13 -4.28 -7.86
N ASP A 88 -6.37 -4.02 -9.15
CA ASP A 88 -7.19 -2.89 -9.61
C ASP A 88 -8.63 -2.90 -9.02
N PRO A 89 -9.32 -4.06 -8.88
CA PRO A 89 -10.65 -4.10 -8.26
C PRO A 89 -10.70 -3.57 -6.82
N PHE A 90 -9.62 -3.70 -6.06
CA PHE A 90 -9.53 -3.13 -4.71
C PHE A 90 -9.45 -1.59 -4.76
N PHE A 91 -8.63 -1.05 -5.66
CA PHE A 91 -8.53 0.40 -5.85
C PHE A 91 -9.84 1.00 -6.38
N GLU A 92 -10.50 0.32 -7.32
CA GLU A 92 -11.83 0.69 -7.81
C GLU A 92 -12.84 0.78 -6.66
N TYR A 93 -12.91 -0.27 -5.83
CA TYR A 93 -13.79 -0.28 -4.67
C TYR A 93 -13.46 0.87 -3.72
N MET A 94 -12.21 1.02 -3.29
CA MET A 94 -11.82 2.07 -2.34
C MET A 94 -12.11 3.48 -2.88
N ALA A 95 -11.86 3.73 -4.17
CA ALA A 95 -12.21 4.99 -4.82
C ALA A 95 -13.73 5.27 -4.77
N SER A 96 -14.57 4.25 -4.94
CA SER A 96 -16.03 4.38 -4.86
C SER A 96 -16.52 4.75 -3.45
N THR A 97 -15.82 4.31 -2.40
CA THR A 97 -16.18 4.65 -1.01
C THR A 97 -15.81 6.08 -0.62
N GLY A 98 -14.85 6.70 -1.33
CA GLY A 98 -14.26 7.98 -0.96
C GLY A 98 -13.43 7.96 0.34
N LYS A 99 -13.19 6.78 0.92
CA LYS A 99 -12.37 6.54 2.12
C LYS A 99 -10.89 6.36 1.74
N PRO A 100 -9.95 6.72 2.62
CA PRO A 100 -8.53 6.55 2.36
C PRO A 100 -8.07 5.09 2.43
N ILE A 101 -7.11 4.76 1.58
CA ILE A 101 -6.18 3.66 1.78
C ILE A 101 -4.99 4.20 2.59
N TRP A 102 -4.54 3.45 3.60
CA TRP A 102 -3.33 3.77 4.35
C TRP A 102 -2.21 2.81 3.95
N MET A 103 -1.18 3.31 3.26
CA MET A 103 -0.07 2.51 2.76
C MET A 103 1.08 2.48 3.76
N HIS A 104 1.50 1.27 4.15
CA HIS A 104 2.69 1.03 4.98
C HIS A 104 3.76 0.24 4.17
N PRO A 105 5.06 0.54 4.31
CA PRO A 105 6.11 -0.28 3.70
C PRO A 105 6.22 -1.67 4.34
N SER A 106 6.71 -2.67 3.61
CA SER A 106 6.87 -4.04 4.14
C SER A 106 8.18 -4.72 3.71
N ARG A 107 9.09 -3.98 3.07
CA ARG A 107 10.45 -4.44 2.79
C ARG A 107 11.07 -5.03 4.06
N GLY A 108 11.68 -6.20 3.94
CA GLY A 108 12.49 -6.85 4.98
C GLY A 108 13.99 -6.75 4.70
N ALA A 109 14.80 -7.29 5.62
CA ALA A 109 16.27 -7.34 5.50
C ALA A 109 16.77 -8.18 4.32
N ASN A 110 15.91 -9.01 3.71
CA ASN A 110 16.21 -9.75 2.49
C ASN A 110 16.39 -8.86 1.24
N PHE A 111 16.08 -7.56 1.34
CA PHE A 111 16.40 -6.59 0.31
C PHE A 111 17.84 -6.09 0.52
N THR A 112 18.78 -6.62 -0.26
CA THR A 112 20.21 -6.34 -0.11
C THR A 112 20.58 -4.90 -0.46
N ASP A 113 21.62 -4.36 0.17
CA ASP A 113 22.11 -3.01 -0.11
C ASP A 113 23.01 -3.01 -1.36
N TYR A 114 23.74 -4.11 -1.57
CA TYR A 114 24.56 -4.37 -2.74
C TYR A 114 24.27 -5.75 -3.37
N LEU A 115 24.54 -5.89 -4.67
CA LEU A 115 24.23 -7.10 -5.46
C LEU A 115 24.98 -8.37 -5.00
N THR A 116 26.08 -8.22 -4.26
CA THR A 116 26.91 -9.32 -3.78
C THR A 116 26.57 -9.77 -2.36
N GLU A 117 25.58 -9.14 -1.72
CA GLU A 117 25.16 -9.45 -0.35
C GLU A 117 23.96 -10.41 -0.34
N GLU A 118 23.71 -11.04 0.82
CA GLU A 118 22.56 -11.92 1.03
C GLU A 118 21.43 -11.26 1.84
N GLN A 119 21.76 -10.20 2.59
CA GLN A 119 20.83 -9.36 3.34
C GLN A 119 21.36 -7.92 3.45
N SER A 120 20.51 -6.97 3.80
CA SER A 120 20.91 -5.61 4.15
C SER A 120 21.68 -5.58 5.47
N GLU A 121 22.64 -4.66 5.54
CA GLU A 121 23.45 -4.39 6.72
C GLU A 121 22.97 -3.10 7.41
N TYR A 122 23.28 -2.97 8.72
CA TYR A 122 23.06 -1.75 9.50
C TYR A 122 21.64 -1.17 9.44
N GLU A 123 20.62 -2.03 9.33
CA GLU A 123 19.21 -1.61 9.35
C GLU A 123 18.82 -0.64 8.21
N ILE A 124 19.61 -0.60 7.13
CA ILE A 124 19.36 0.25 5.96
C ILE A 124 18.03 -0.13 5.29
N TRP A 125 17.70 -1.42 5.25
CA TRP A 125 16.46 -1.94 4.66
C TRP A 125 15.19 -1.26 5.18
N TRP A 126 15.12 -0.83 6.44
CA TRP A 126 13.98 -0.05 6.93
C TRP A 126 14.30 1.43 7.09
N THR A 127 15.52 1.80 7.50
CA THR A 127 15.88 3.21 7.74
C THR A 127 15.73 4.06 6.47
N PHE A 128 16.28 3.57 5.35
CA PHE A 128 16.14 4.21 4.04
C PHE A 128 15.25 3.42 3.09
N GLY A 129 15.21 2.10 3.23
CA GLY A 129 14.45 1.25 2.33
C GLY A 129 12.94 1.43 2.45
N TRP A 130 12.38 1.69 3.63
CA TRP A 130 10.93 1.91 3.79
C TRP A 130 10.42 3.20 3.14
N PRO A 131 11.05 4.38 3.35
CA PRO A 131 10.69 5.59 2.61
C PRO A 131 10.91 5.44 1.09
N TYR A 132 11.97 4.74 0.67
CA TYR A 132 12.22 4.46 -0.75
C TYR A 132 11.11 3.59 -1.34
N GLU A 133 10.76 2.49 -0.68
CA GLU A 133 9.75 1.54 -1.13
C GLU A 133 8.37 2.21 -1.25
N THR A 134 8.00 3.04 -0.27
CA THR A 134 6.78 3.86 -0.30
C THR A 134 6.77 4.78 -1.52
N SER A 135 7.90 5.44 -1.80
CA SER A 135 8.05 6.35 -2.94
C SER A 135 7.94 5.63 -4.28
N ALA A 136 8.55 4.45 -4.38
CA ALA A 136 8.50 3.60 -5.57
C ALA A 136 7.08 3.09 -5.82
N ALA A 137 6.37 2.63 -4.79
CA ALA A 137 4.98 2.17 -4.90
C ALA A 137 4.06 3.30 -5.39
N MET A 138 4.15 4.50 -4.81
CA MET A 138 3.37 5.66 -5.25
C MET A 138 3.70 6.08 -6.68
N ALA A 139 4.99 6.14 -7.04
CA ALA A 139 5.40 6.47 -8.40
C ALA A 139 4.83 5.48 -9.43
N ARG A 140 4.83 4.17 -9.11
CA ARG A 140 4.24 3.16 -9.99
C ARG A 140 2.74 3.31 -10.13
N LEU A 141 2.00 3.56 -9.05
CA LEU A 141 0.55 3.80 -9.13
C LEU A 141 0.21 5.04 -9.98
N VAL A 142 1.03 6.09 -9.91
CA VAL A 142 0.87 7.27 -10.78
C VAL A 142 1.15 6.90 -12.24
N PHE A 143 2.31 6.34 -12.55
CA PHE A 143 2.70 6.07 -13.95
C PHE A 143 1.96 4.90 -14.60
N SER A 144 1.35 4.02 -13.83
CA SER A 144 0.43 3.00 -14.34
C SER A 144 -0.95 3.55 -14.66
N GLY A 145 -1.23 4.82 -14.35
CA GLY A 145 -2.52 5.47 -14.55
C GLY A 145 -3.59 5.00 -13.55
N THR A 146 -3.21 4.47 -12.38
CA THR A 146 -4.20 4.05 -11.36
C THR A 146 -5.07 5.24 -10.92
N PHE A 147 -4.48 6.42 -10.74
CA PHE A 147 -5.22 7.63 -10.39
C PHE A 147 -6.06 8.18 -11.56
N ASP A 148 -5.68 7.89 -12.81
CA ASP A 148 -6.48 8.27 -13.98
C ASP A 148 -7.74 7.41 -14.10
N ARG A 149 -7.61 6.10 -13.85
CA ARG A 149 -8.75 5.17 -13.79
C ARG A 149 -9.65 5.45 -12.59
N HIS A 150 -9.06 5.82 -11.46
CA HIS A 150 -9.74 5.97 -10.17
C HIS A 150 -9.51 7.37 -9.57
N PRO A 151 -10.08 8.45 -10.16
CA PRO A 151 -9.76 9.84 -9.80
C PRO A 151 -10.18 10.25 -8.38
N ASN A 152 -11.07 9.49 -7.75
CA ASN A 152 -11.50 9.72 -6.36
C ASN A 152 -10.68 8.93 -5.33
N LEU A 153 -9.68 8.17 -5.78
CA LEU A 153 -8.83 7.37 -4.92
C LEU A 153 -8.01 8.25 -3.98
N LYS A 154 -8.00 7.92 -2.70
CA LYS A 154 -7.23 8.61 -1.67
C LYS A 154 -6.24 7.66 -1.03
N ILE A 155 -4.96 8.02 -1.04
CA ILE A 155 -3.90 7.24 -0.38
C ILE A 155 -3.19 8.13 0.63
N ILE A 156 -3.12 7.66 1.88
CA ILE A 156 -2.29 8.20 2.96
C ILE A 156 -1.04 7.33 3.05
N THR A 157 0.13 7.93 2.98
CA THR A 157 1.42 7.23 3.10
C THR A 157 2.03 7.43 4.47
N HIS A 158 2.71 6.41 4.98
CA HIS A 158 3.56 6.54 6.17
C HIS A 158 4.80 7.43 5.88
N HIS A 159 5.45 7.89 6.95
CA HIS A 159 6.77 8.56 6.87
C HIS A 159 6.78 9.81 6.00
N ALA A 160 5.77 10.69 6.15
CA ALA A 160 5.69 11.99 5.48
C ALA A 160 5.81 11.94 3.94
N GLY A 161 5.18 10.94 3.29
CA GLY A 161 5.26 10.78 1.83
C GLY A 161 6.49 10.01 1.35
N GLY A 162 7.22 9.37 2.26
CA GLY A 162 8.47 8.70 1.96
C GLY A 162 9.56 9.71 1.60
N MET A 163 10.17 9.53 0.43
CA MET A 163 11.28 10.35 -0.05
C MET A 163 10.80 11.49 -0.95
N ILE A 164 9.65 11.37 -1.63
CA ILE A 164 9.25 12.31 -2.68
C ILE A 164 9.16 13.77 -2.20
N PRO A 165 8.52 14.11 -1.05
CA PRO A 165 8.40 15.51 -0.65
C PRO A 165 9.75 16.17 -0.36
N PHE A 166 10.73 15.43 0.17
CA PHE A 166 12.07 15.96 0.40
C PHE A 166 12.88 16.08 -0.90
N PHE A 167 12.67 15.18 -1.86
CA PHE A 167 13.40 15.14 -3.13
C PHE A 167 12.65 15.78 -4.31
N GLU A 168 11.65 16.64 -4.07
CA GLU A 168 10.80 17.18 -5.15
C GLU A 168 11.61 17.81 -6.30
N GLY A 169 12.65 18.59 -5.99
CA GLY A 169 13.51 19.24 -6.99
C GLY A 169 14.37 18.27 -7.81
N ARG A 170 14.56 17.03 -7.32
CA ARG A 170 15.23 15.96 -8.07
C ARG A 170 14.23 15.16 -8.89
N VAL A 171 13.08 14.85 -8.31
CA VAL A 171 12.09 13.94 -8.87
C VAL A 171 11.52 14.49 -10.17
N GLY A 172 11.09 15.76 -10.21
CA GLY A 172 10.51 16.39 -11.40
C GLY A 172 11.47 16.33 -12.60
N ALA A 173 12.64 16.96 -12.46
CA ALA A 173 13.66 16.95 -13.52
C ALA A 173 14.15 15.54 -13.89
N GLY A 174 14.10 14.59 -12.95
CA GLY A 174 14.40 13.19 -13.21
C GLY A 174 13.36 12.52 -14.11
N TRP A 175 12.08 12.79 -13.89
CA TRP A 175 10.97 12.25 -14.69
C TRP A 175 10.81 12.95 -16.04
N ASP A 176 11.23 14.20 -16.18
CA ASP A 176 11.33 14.86 -17.49
C ASP A 176 12.24 14.11 -18.49
N GLN A 177 13.14 13.26 -17.97
CA GLN A 177 14.04 12.42 -18.76
C GLN A 177 13.49 11.00 -19.02
N MET A 178 12.23 10.73 -18.66
CA MET A 178 11.63 9.41 -18.79
C MET A 178 11.67 8.92 -20.25
N GLY A 179 12.07 7.66 -20.44
CA GLY A 179 12.20 7.03 -21.76
C GLY A 179 13.53 7.31 -22.47
N ALA A 180 14.35 8.26 -22.01
CA ALA A 180 15.64 8.56 -22.64
C ALA A 180 16.77 7.57 -22.26
N ARG A 181 16.64 6.83 -21.14
CA ARG A 181 17.76 6.09 -20.53
C ARG A 181 17.48 4.65 -20.10
N THR A 182 16.25 4.28 -19.75
CA THR A 182 16.00 3.17 -18.81
C THR A 182 15.12 2.02 -19.30
N THR A 183 14.58 2.03 -20.52
CA THR A 183 13.72 0.91 -20.96
C THR A 183 13.74 0.64 -22.46
N SER A 184 13.51 -0.63 -22.82
CA SER A 184 13.20 -1.08 -24.18
C SER A 184 11.73 -0.88 -24.56
N ARG A 185 10.88 -0.40 -23.63
CA ARG A 185 9.45 -0.12 -23.87
C ARG A 185 9.25 1.34 -24.30
N ASP A 186 8.28 1.58 -25.17
CA ASP A 186 7.86 2.94 -25.52
C ASP A 186 7.08 3.57 -24.36
N LEU A 187 7.71 4.49 -23.62
CA LEU A 187 7.10 5.27 -22.54
C LEU A 187 6.52 6.60 -23.01
N GLN A 188 6.60 6.96 -24.29
CA GLN A 188 6.02 8.24 -24.77
C GLN A 188 4.52 8.32 -24.53
N LYS A 189 3.84 7.18 -24.43
CA LYS A 189 2.41 7.10 -24.10
C LYS A 189 2.11 7.52 -22.65
N VAL A 190 3.03 7.31 -21.73
CA VAL A 190 2.90 7.74 -20.32
C VAL A 190 2.96 9.27 -20.21
N LEU A 191 3.71 9.93 -21.09
CA LEU A 191 3.85 11.40 -21.13
C LEU A 191 2.66 12.14 -21.78
N LYS A 192 1.70 11.43 -22.38
CA LYS A 192 0.59 12.00 -23.16
C LYS A 192 -0.78 11.89 -22.47
N ALA A 193 -0.84 11.24 -21.31
CA ALA A 193 -2.00 11.20 -20.43
C ALA A 193 -1.98 12.44 -19.51
#